data_AF-A0A2I1HAT5-F1
#
_entry.id   AF-A0A2I1HAT5-F1
#
_cell.length_a   1.000
_cell.length_b   1.000
_cell.length_c   1.000
_cell.angle_alpha   90.00
_cell.angle_beta   90.00
_cell.angle_gamma   90.00
#
_symmetry.space_group_name_H-M   'P 1'
#
loop_
_entity.id
_entity.type
_entity.pdbx_description
1 polymer ?
#
loop_
_entity_poly.entity_id
_entity_poly.type
_entity_poly.pdbx_seq_one_letter_code
_entity_poly.pdbx_strand_id
1 'polypeptide(L)'
;MVLREEEHYKFPIPSISPMIQPGVVTTIYNPVLPVKRDPGNVLTSTLDTHLPTNDTLPTPFKEGHSWSDKLGILIPTDLIPYVTEEPVYVSKRQEKLKGKQHEPGSKGWLDFFYARKNHQESVDAFKLYEDGVSSRAKLWGTSANSIEYREGMVKDLSAFQDYYHQKISVLTDRQLHLHDKIKRGKSVYKTNQQLIKLEKELAQFKIDYFSVMDDNESHYHYKGHTSDDTKKLELRPNKRTVPSSTGTSRSHDHIKKIRSDSLIKED
;
A
#
# COMPACT_ATOMS: atom_id res chain seq x y z
N MET A 1 7.63 40.88 -8.32
CA MET A 1 6.27 40.34 -8.56
C MET A 1 6.06 40.36 -10.07
N VAL A 2 6.27 39.23 -10.74
CA VAL A 2 6.20 39.13 -12.21
C VAL A 2 5.01 38.25 -12.52
N LEU A 3 3.94 38.86 -13.02
CA LEU A 3 2.78 38.19 -13.58
C LEU A 3 3.22 37.55 -14.89
N ARG A 4 3.15 36.22 -15.01
CA ARG A 4 3.34 35.53 -16.29
C ARG A 4 1.97 35.25 -16.89
N GLU A 5 1.82 35.71 -18.12
CA GLU A 5 0.62 35.66 -18.95
C GLU A 5 0.18 34.22 -19.25
N GLU A 6 -1.14 34.01 -19.20
CA GLU A 6 -1.86 32.73 -19.34
C GLU A 6 -1.96 32.22 -20.80
N GLU A 7 -1.11 32.64 -21.72
CA GLU A 7 -1.34 32.43 -23.16
C GLU A 7 -0.90 31.06 -23.72
N HIS A 8 -0.48 30.10 -22.89
CA HIS A 8 0.07 28.82 -23.38
C HIS A 8 -0.67 27.55 -22.95
N TYR A 9 -1.85 27.66 -22.33
CA TYR A 9 -2.62 26.48 -21.92
C TYR A 9 -3.77 26.16 -22.90
N LYS A 10 -3.46 25.35 -23.92
CA LYS A 10 -4.45 24.80 -24.87
C LYS A 10 -4.81 23.36 -24.53
N PHE A 11 -5.42 23.14 -23.37
CA PHE A 11 -6.22 21.94 -23.15
C PHE A 11 -7.69 22.33 -23.23
N PRO A 12 -8.50 21.73 -24.11
CA PRO A 12 -9.93 21.99 -24.12
C PRO A 12 -10.52 21.48 -22.80
N ILE A 13 -10.94 22.41 -21.94
CA ILE A 13 -11.78 22.09 -20.77
C ILE A 13 -13.16 21.74 -21.33
N PRO A 14 -13.69 20.52 -21.11
CA PRO A 14 -15.05 20.21 -21.50
C PRO A 14 -16.00 21.14 -20.73
N SER A 15 -16.82 21.90 -21.46
CA SER A 15 -17.86 22.75 -20.88
C SER A 15 -18.86 21.85 -20.15
N ILE A 16 -18.96 22.01 -18.82
CA ILE A 16 -19.96 21.33 -18.01
C ILE A 16 -21.31 22.01 -18.27
N SER A 17 -22.04 21.54 -19.28
CA SER A 17 -23.48 21.83 -19.39
C SER A 17 -24.27 20.88 -18.48
N PRO A 18 -25.31 21.36 -17.79
CA PRO A 18 -26.10 20.55 -16.89
C PRO A 18 -27.07 19.69 -17.70
N MET A 19 -26.74 18.41 -17.88
CA MET A 19 -27.64 17.47 -18.56
C MET A 19 -28.59 16.84 -17.54
N ILE A 20 -29.75 17.47 -17.39
CA ILE A 20 -30.95 16.81 -16.88
C ILE A 20 -31.52 15.99 -18.03
N GLN A 21 -31.52 14.66 -17.92
CA GLN A 21 -32.64 13.81 -18.32
C GLN A 21 -32.48 12.37 -17.78
N PRO A 22 -33.58 11.72 -17.34
CA PRO A 22 -33.54 10.44 -16.64
C PRO A 22 -33.68 9.25 -17.61
N GLY A 23 -33.02 8.14 -17.27
CA GLY A 23 -33.44 6.80 -17.71
C GLY A 23 -32.56 6.14 -18.76
N VAL A 24 -31.43 5.55 -18.34
CA VAL A 24 -30.92 4.29 -18.90
C VAL A 24 -30.26 3.51 -17.76
N VAL A 25 -30.87 2.40 -17.37
CA VAL A 25 -30.29 1.45 -16.42
C VAL A 25 -29.32 0.56 -17.20
N THR A 26 -28.02 0.75 -17.01
CA THR A 26 -27.01 -0.20 -17.50
C THR A 26 -26.68 -1.17 -16.37
N THR A 27 -27.25 -2.37 -16.46
CA THR A 27 -26.97 -3.51 -15.59
C THR A 27 -25.51 -3.93 -15.76
N ILE A 28 -24.67 -3.68 -14.75
CA ILE A 28 -23.33 -4.26 -14.67
C ILE A 28 -23.45 -5.62 -13.98
N TYR A 29 -23.09 -6.66 -14.73
CA TYR A 29 -23.01 -8.05 -14.30
C TYR A 29 -21.88 -8.22 -13.27
N ASN A 30 -22.23 -8.61 -12.04
CA ASN A 30 -21.30 -9.19 -11.07
C ASN A 30 -21.47 -10.72 -11.09
N PRO A 31 -20.47 -11.52 -11.49
CA PRO A 31 -20.51 -12.96 -11.23
C PRO A 31 -20.06 -13.23 -9.79
N VAL A 32 -21.04 -13.38 -8.91
CA VAL A 32 -20.89 -14.08 -7.62
C VAL A 32 -20.81 -15.58 -7.93
N LEU A 33 -19.71 -16.23 -7.56
CA LEU A 33 -19.59 -17.69 -7.59
C LEU A 33 -20.29 -18.29 -6.35
N PRO A 34 -21.31 -19.16 -6.50
CA PRO A 34 -21.90 -19.86 -5.38
C PRO A 34 -21.10 -21.12 -5.04
N VAL A 35 -20.64 -21.20 -3.79
CA VAL A 35 -20.14 -22.40 -3.15
C VAL A 35 -21.26 -23.44 -3.07
N LYS A 36 -21.18 -24.49 -3.88
CA LYS A 36 -22.00 -25.70 -3.72
C LYS A 36 -21.38 -26.57 -2.62
N ARG A 37 -22.10 -26.70 -1.51
CA ARG A 37 -22.02 -27.86 -0.61
C ARG A 37 -23.12 -28.82 -1.04
N ASP A 38 -22.77 -30.07 -1.32
CA ASP A 38 -23.74 -31.16 -1.29
C ASP A 38 -23.18 -32.32 -0.43
N PRO A 39 -24.01 -32.95 0.41
CA PRO A 39 -23.68 -34.09 1.24
C PRO A 39 -23.98 -35.42 0.51
N GLY A 40 -23.27 -36.50 0.83
CA GLY A 40 -23.57 -37.81 0.27
C GLY A 40 -22.60 -38.91 0.67
N ASN A 41 -22.89 -39.55 1.78
CA ASN A 41 -22.34 -40.79 2.31
C ASN A 41 -23.05 -42.02 1.72
N VAL A 42 -22.33 -43.02 1.20
CA VAL A 42 -22.74 -44.44 1.22
C VAL A 42 -21.49 -45.34 1.28
N LEU A 43 -21.60 -46.38 2.11
CA LEU A 43 -20.61 -47.34 2.63
C LEU A 43 -20.31 -48.56 1.70
N THR A 44 -19.40 -49.41 2.20
CA THR A 44 -18.99 -50.80 1.84
C THR A 44 -17.66 -50.86 1.08
N SER A 45 -16.65 -51.68 1.42
CA SER A 45 -16.67 -53.03 2.00
C SER A 45 -15.37 -53.37 2.77
N THR A 46 -15.52 -54.37 3.64
CA THR A 46 -14.67 -55.00 4.65
C THR A 46 -13.47 -55.78 4.10
N LEU A 47 -12.34 -55.79 4.84
CA LEU A 47 -11.63 -57.04 5.17
C LEU A 47 -10.65 -56.83 6.34
N ASP A 48 -10.92 -57.59 7.40
CA ASP A 48 -10.13 -57.72 8.62
C ASP A 48 -8.75 -58.36 8.38
N THR A 49 -7.75 -57.96 9.15
CA THR A 49 -6.65 -58.83 9.61
C THR A 49 -6.15 -58.34 10.97
N HIS A 50 -5.98 -59.28 11.89
CA HIS A 50 -5.92 -59.12 13.35
C HIS A 50 -4.56 -58.72 13.95
N LEU A 51 -4.65 -58.15 15.18
CA LEU A 51 -3.72 -58.10 16.34
C LEU A 51 -2.69 -56.94 16.45
N PRO A 52 -2.25 -56.55 17.67
CA PRO A 52 -2.96 -56.42 18.94
C PRO A 52 -2.80 -55.02 19.60
N THR A 53 -3.69 -54.77 20.57
CA THR A 53 -3.75 -53.65 21.51
C THR A 53 -2.45 -53.42 22.29
N ASN A 54 -1.88 -52.22 22.19
CA ASN A 54 -1.41 -51.36 23.29
C ASN A 54 -0.66 -50.18 22.68
N ASP A 55 -1.29 -49.01 22.66
CA ASP A 55 -0.71 -47.79 23.22
C ASP A 55 -1.66 -46.61 22.98
N THR A 56 -1.88 -45.88 24.06
CA THR A 56 -2.83 -44.78 24.22
C THR A 56 -2.48 -43.61 23.29
N LEU A 57 -2.99 -43.62 22.06
CA LEU A 57 -3.07 -42.43 21.22
C LEU A 57 -4.26 -41.57 21.66
N PRO A 58 -4.08 -40.30 22.06
CA PRO A 58 -5.22 -39.42 22.30
C PRO A 58 -5.74 -38.91 20.95
N THR A 59 -6.91 -39.38 20.53
CA THR A 59 -7.79 -38.66 19.58
C THR A 59 -8.52 -37.51 20.31
N PRO A 60 -8.96 -36.43 19.64
CA PRO A 60 -8.97 -36.18 18.20
C PRO A 60 -8.05 -35.02 17.76
N PHE A 61 -7.58 -35.09 16.52
CA PHE A 61 -6.93 -33.99 15.81
C PHE A 61 -7.80 -32.73 15.91
N LYS A 62 -7.35 -31.74 16.68
CA LYS A 62 -7.91 -30.39 16.57
C LYS A 62 -7.48 -29.86 15.21
N GLU A 63 -8.47 -29.55 14.36
CA GLU A 63 -8.25 -28.93 13.06
C GLU A 63 -7.23 -27.79 13.19
N GLY A 64 -6.15 -27.85 12.40
CA GLY A 64 -5.06 -26.87 12.46
C GLY A 64 -3.92 -27.14 13.47
N HIS A 65 -3.86 -28.28 14.15
CA HIS A 65 -2.73 -28.65 15.01
C HIS A 65 -2.05 -29.94 14.55
N SER A 66 -0.72 -29.95 14.56
CA SER A 66 0.12 -31.13 14.26
C SER A 66 0.87 -31.58 15.51
N TRP A 67 1.06 -32.89 15.63
CA TRP A 67 1.98 -33.43 16.62
C TRP A 67 3.43 -33.09 16.23
N SER A 68 4.25 -32.71 17.23
CA SER A 68 5.68 -32.52 17.06
C SER A 68 6.43 -33.66 17.74
N ASP A 69 7.02 -34.56 16.95
CA ASP A 69 7.79 -35.70 17.46
C ASP A 69 8.97 -35.27 18.34
N LYS A 70 9.52 -34.09 18.09
CA LYS A 70 10.70 -33.56 18.78
C LYS A 70 10.39 -32.99 20.16
N LEU A 71 9.24 -32.34 20.30
CA LEU A 71 8.84 -31.68 21.54
C LEU A 71 7.81 -32.50 22.34
N GLY A 72 7.27 -33.57 21.75
CA GLY A 72 6.26 -34.43 22.38
C GLY A 72 4.97 -33.68 22.71
N ILE A 73 4.63 -32.65 21.94
CA ILE A 73 3.44 -31.81 22.15
C ILE A 73 2.70 -31.55 20.84
N LEU A 74 1.41 -31.22 20.97
CA LEU A 74 0.58 -30.74 19.87
C LEU A 74 0.84 -29.24 19.64
N ILE A 75 1.21 -28.85 18.42
CA ILE A 75 1.55 -27.47 18.05
C ILE A 75 0.62 -27.00 16.92
N PRO A 76 0.15 -25.74 16.94
CA PRO A 76 -0.51 -25.14 15.78
C PRO A 76 0.32 -25.29 14.49
N THR A 77 -0.33 -25.70 13.40
CA THR A 77 0.34 -26.08 12.14
C THR A 77 1.09 -24.92 11.50
N ASP A 78 0.55 -23.72 11.66
CA ASP A 78 1.12 -22.47 11.19
C ASP A 78 2.39 -22.04 11.95
N LEU A 79 2.61 -22.57 13.16
CA LEU A 79 3.81 -22.31 13.96
C LEU A 79 4.95 -23.28 13.67
N ILE A 80 4.69 -24.45 13.08
CA ILE A 80 5.68 -25.51 12.85
C ILE A 80 6.98 -24.98 12.20
N PRO A 81 6.93 -24.15 11.13
CA PRO A 81 8.15 -23.67 10.48
C PRO A 81 9.01 -22.75 11.37
N TYR A 82 8.40 -22.14 12.39
CA TYR A 82 9.03 -21.13 13.24
C TYR A 82 9.52 -21.70 14.58
N VAL A 83 9.08 -22.91 14.93
CA VAL A 83 9.47 -23.61 16.15
C VAL A 83 10.90 -24.11 16.02
N THR A 84 11.75 -23.68 16.94
CA THR A 84 13.15 -24.08 17.05
C THR A 84 13.37 -24.95 18.29
N GLU A 85 14.40 -25.79 18.27
CA GLU A 85 14.80 -26.63 19.42
C GLU A 85 15.46 -25.82 20.56
N GLU A 86 15.73 -24.54 20.32
CA GLU A 86 16.34 -23.66 21.30
C GLU A 86 15.40 -23.35 22.48
N PRO A 87 15.93 -23.30 23.72
CA PRO A 87 15.13 -22.97 24.89
C PRO A 87 14.61 -21.53 24.83
N VAL A 88 13.29 -21.38 25.01
CA VAL A 88 12.64 -20.07 25.08
C VAL A 88 12.71 -19.53 26.51
N TYR A 89 13.52 -18.51 26.74
CA TYR A 89 13.67 -17.91 28.06
C TYR A 89 12.58 -16.89 28.35
N VAL A 90 12.20 -16.79 29.63
CA VAL A 90 11.16 -15.83 30.09
C VAL A 90 11.59 -14.37 29.91
N SER A 91 12.91 -14.12 29.85
CA SER A 91 13.45 -12.79 29.58
C SER A 91 14.89 -12.87 29.06
N LYS A 92 15.37 -11.78 28.44
CA LYS A 92 16.77 -11.64 28.00
C LYS A 92 17.79 -11.79 29.13
N ARG A 93 17.43 -11.43 30.37
CA ARG A 93 18.30 -11.65 31.54
C ARG A 93 18.43 -13.14 31.85
N GLN A 94 17.32 -13.87 31.81
CA GLN A 94 17.30 -15.31 32.02
C GLN A 94 18.00 -16.06 30.88
N GLU A 95 17.92 -15.56 29.66
CA GLU A 95 18.67 -16.08 28.51
C GLU A 95 20.19 -15.97 28.72
N LYS A 96 20.68 -14.82 29.19
CA LYS A 96 22.10 -14.62 29.50
C LYS A 96 22.59 -15.51 30.66
N LEU A 97 21.74 -15.69 31.66
CA LEU A 97 22.04 -16.50 32.85
C LEU A 97 21.70 -17.99 32.66
N LYS A 98 21.18 -18.38 31.48
CA LYS A 98 20.62 -19.71 31.20
C LYS A 98 19.66 -20.20 32.30
N GLY A 99 18.89 -19.27 32.85
CA GLY A 99 17.97 -19.50 33.96
C GLY A 99 16.57 -19.93 33.49
N LYS A 100 15.53 -19.26 34.00
CA LYS A 100 14.12 -19.68 33.82
C LYS A 100 13.68 -19.67 32.34
N GLN A 101 13.18 -20.83 31.91
CA GLN A 101 12.66 -21.09 30.57
C GLN A 101 11.14 -21.28 30.62
N HIS A 102 10.48 -21.04 29.48
CA HIS A 102 9.10 -21.43 29.27
C HIS A 102 9.04 -22.92 28.93
N GLU A 103 8.12 -23.63 29.58
CA GLU A 103 7.83 -25.02 29.25
C GLU A 103 7.23 -25.10 27.84
N PRO A 104 7.65 -26.06 27.00
CA PRO A 104 7.05 -26.31 25.69
C PRO A 104 5.53 -26.44 25.79
N GLY A 105 4.80 -25.73 24.93
CA GLY A 105 3.33 -25.73 24.91
C GLY A 105 2.67 -24.82 25.96
N SER A 106 3.42 -24.20 26.87
CA SER A 106 2.86 -23.17 27.77
C SER A 106 2.43 -21.92 26.99
N LYS A 107 1.51 -21.12 27.56
CA LYS A 107 1.04 -19.88 26.91
C LYS A 107 2.20 -18.93 26.55
N GLY A 108 3.16 -18.74 27.46
CA GLY A 108 4.31 -17.88 27.19
C GLY A 108 5.25 -18.42 26.11
N TRP A 109 5.34 -19.75 25.99
CA TRP A 109 6.06 -20.41 24.90
C TRP A 109 5.38 -20.18 23.55
N LEU A 110 4.05 -20.37 23.48
CA LEU A 110 3.27 -20.12 22.26
C LEU A 110 3.30 -18.64 21.86
N ASP A 111 3.10 -17.73 22.81
CA ASP A 111 3.14 -16.27 22.57
C ASP A 111 4.49 -15.84 21.95
N PHE A 112 5.60 -16.45 22.37
CA PHE A 112 6.92 -16.20 21.78
C PHE A 112 7.00 -16.64 20.31
N PHE A 113 6.51 -17.83 19.97
CA PHE A 113 6.55 -18.31 18.59
C PHE A 113 5.58 -17.58 17.68
N TYR A 114 4.42 -17.15 18.18
CA TYR A 114 3.54 -16.22 17.45
C TYR A 114 4.23 -14.89 17.18
N ALA A 115 4.93 -14.31 18.17
CA ALA A 115 5.69 -13.08 17.96
C ALA A 115 6.80 -13.26 16.91
N ARG A 116 7.51 -14.40 16.94
CA ARG A 116 8.53 -14.74 15.94
C ARG A 116 7.94 -14.90 14.54
N LYS A 117 6.85 -15.65 14.40
CA LYS A 117 6.10 -15.80 13.15
C LYS A 117 5.72 -14.43 12.58
N ASN A 118 5.02 -13.62 13.38
CA ASN A 118 4.57 -12.28 12.96
C ASN A 118 5.75 -11.39 12.53
N HIS A 119 6.89 -11.49 13.22
CA HIS A 119 8.09 -10.77 12.82
C HIS A 119 8.64 -11.24 11.47
N GLN A 120 8.77 -12.56 11.27
CA GLN A 120 9.29 -13.11 10.02
C GLN A 120 8.35 -12.80 8.84
N GLU A 121 7.04 -12.97 9.02
CA GLU A 121 6.05 -12.62 8.00
C GLU A 121 6.08 -11.12 7.66
N SER A 122 6.30 -10.26 8.65
CA SER A 122 6.50 -8.82 8.43
C SER A 122 7.76 -8.53 7.62
N VAL A 123 8.88 -9.20 7.93
CA VAL A 123 10.14 -9.09 7.19
C VAL A 123 9.97 -9.56 5.74
N ASP A 124 9.31 -10.70 5.55
CA ASP A 124 9.07 -11.27 4.22
C ASP A 124 8.12 -10.38 3.40
N ALA A 125 7.07 -9.85 4.02
CA ALA A 125 6.16 -8.90 3.39
C ALA A 125 6.86 -7.60 2.99
N PHE A 126 7.72 -7.07 3.85
CA PHE A 126 8.53 -5.88 3.55
C PHE A 126 9.47 -6.13 2.38
N LYS A 127 10.14 -7.30 2.36
CA LYS A 127 11.02 -7.69 1.26
C LYS A 127 10.27 -7.83 -0.07
N LEU A 128 9.10 -8.48 -0.07
CA LEU A 128 8.24 -8.58 -1.25
C LEU A 128 7.80 -7.20 -1.76
N TYR A 129 7.48 -6.28 -0.84
CA TYR A 129 7.16 -4.90 -1.18
C TYR A 129 8.37 -4.19 -1.83
N GLU A 130 9.55 -4.23 -1.22
CA GLU A 130 10.78 -3.63 -1.78
C GLU A 130 11.14 -4.20 -3.15
N ASP A 131 11.08 -5.52 -3.30
CA ASP A 131 11.33 -6.20 -4.58
C ASP A 131 10.32 -5.77 -5.65
N GLY A 132 9.05 -5.60 -5.27
CA GLY A 132 7.98 -5.08 -6.11
C GLY A 132 8.26 -3.65 -6.58
N VAL A 133 8.55 -2.73 -5.66
CA VAL A 133 8.88 -1.32 -5.98
C VAL A 133 10.13 -1.24 -6.85
N SER A 134 11.18 -2.01 -6.53
CA SER A 134 12.43 -2.08 -7.31
C SER A 134 12.20 -2.57 -8.73
N SER A 135 11.34 -3.59 -8.91
CA SER A 135 10.98 -4.11 -10.22
C SER A 135 10.19 -3.09 -11.04
N ARG A 136 9.23 -2.37 -10.43
CA ARG A 136 8.52 -1.27 -11.08
C ARG A 136 9.45 -0.12 -11.46
N ALA A 137 10.37 0.25 -10.57
CA ALA A 137 11.37 1.30 -10.81
C ALA A 137 12.24 0.97 -12.03
N LYS A 138 12.72 -0.27 -12.13
CA LYS A 138 13.47 -0.76 -13.30
C LYS A 138 12.62 -0.70 -14.58
N LEU A 139 11.36 -1.14 -14.52
CA LEU A 139 10.46 -1.12 -15.68
C LEU A 139 10.21 0.30 -16.20
N TRP A 140 10.05 1.27 -15.29
CA TRP A 140 9.75 2.66 -15.64
C TRP A 140 11.01 3.51 -15.87
N GLY A 141 12.21 2.97 -15.64
CA GLY A 141 13.46 3.72 -15.73
C GLY A 141 13.56 4.84 -14.69
N THR A 142 13.02 4.62 -13.50
CA THR A 142 13.01 5.60 -12.38
C THR A 142 13.64 4.98 -11.11
N SER A 143 13.72 5.75 -10.02
CA SER A 143 14.12 5.23 -8.71
C SER A 143 12.91 4.76 -7.89
N ALA A 144 13.13 3.79 -7.00
CA ALA A 144 12.15 3.34 -6.02
C ALA A 144 11.56 4.52 -5.21
N ASN A 145 12.44 5.39 -4.69
CA ASN A 145 12.06 6.62 -3.99
C ASN A 145 11.13 7.53 -4.82
N SER A 146 11.35 7.64 -6.14
CA SER A 146 10.47 8.46 -6.99
C SER A 146 9.11 7.80 -7.22
N ILE A 147 9.03 6.47 -7.20
CA ILE A 147 7.76 5.74 -7.30
C ILE A 147 6.98 5.94 -6.01
N GLU A 148 7.61 5.65 -4.86
CA GLU A 148 6.99 5.81 -3.55
C GLU A 148 6.51 7.24 -3.31
N TYR A 149 7.32 8.24 -3.69
CA TYR A 149 6.92 9.64 -3.62
C TYR A 149 5.62 9.91 -4.39
N ARG A 150 5.55 9.46 -5.66
CA ARG A 150 4.40 9.73 -6.52
C ARG A 150 3.18 8.93 -6.08
N GLU A 151 3.34 7.66 -5.72
CA GLU A 151 2.27 6.81 -5.22
C GLU A 151 1.71 7.35 -3.90
N GLY A 152 2.59 7.74 -2.97
CA GLY A 152 2.24 8.40 -1.72
C GLY A 152 1.44 9.67 -1.97
N MET A 153 1.92 10.54 -2.86
CA MET A 153 1.21 11.78 -3.21
C MET A 153 -0.17 11.55 -3.86
N VAL A 154 -0.32 10.50 -4.67
CA VAL A 154 -1.61 10.15 -5.28
C VAL A 154 -2.58 9.60 -4.23
N LYS A 155 -2.11 8.72 -3.34
CA LYS A 155 -2.90 8.17 -2.23
C LYS A 155 -3.45 9.29 -1.35
N ASP A 156 -2.57 10.22 -1.03
CA ASP A 156 -2.83 11.44 -0.30
C ASP A 156 -3.92 12.32 -0.95
N LEU A 157 -3.77 12.62 -2.24
CA LEU A 157 -4.78 13.35 -3.00
C LEU A 157 -6.13 12.61 -3.03
N SER A 158 -6.09 11.28 -3.13
CA SER A 158 -7.29 10.45 -3.19
C SER A 158 -8.02 10.45 -1.84
N ALA A 159 -7.30 10.31 -0.74
CA ALA A 159 -7.85 10.39 0.61
C ALA A 159 -8.49 11.76 0.89
N PHE A 160 -7.84 12.84 0.45
CA PHE A 160 -8.41 14.18 0.55
C PHE A 160 -9.70 14.31 -0.27
N GLN A 161 -9.73 13.82 -1.50
CA GLN A 161 -10.92 13.83 -2.35
C GLN A 161 -12.07 13.05 -1.71
N ASP A 162 -11.81 11.83 -1.23
CA ASP A 162 -12.81 11.00 -0.57
C ASP A 162 -13.37 11.69 0.68
N TYR A 163 -12.51 12.29 1.49
CA TYR A 163 -12.91 13.05 2.67
C TYR A 163 -13.77 14.27 2.28
N TYR A 164 -13.34 15.03 1.27
CA TYR A 164 -14.10 16.16 0.75
C TYR A 164 -15.49 15.72 0.27
N HIS A 165 -15.54 14.67 -0.56
CA HIS A 165 -16.77 14.12 -1.11
C HIS A 165 -17.71 13.60 -0.02
N GLN A 166 -17.18 12.93 0.99
CA GLN A 166 -17.97 12.48 2.13
C GLN A 166 -18.62 13.66 2.86
N LYS A 167 -17.86 14.72 3.15
CA LYS A 167 -18.36 15.89 3.88
C LYS A 167 -19.36 16.71 3.09
N ILE A 168 -19.09 16.97 1.81
CA ILE A 168 -20.01 17.75 0.97
C ILE A 168 -21.30 16.97 0.70
N SER A 169 -21.23 15.65 0.49
CA SER A 169 -22.41 14.82 0.24
C SER A 169 -23.38 14.87 1.42
N VAL A 170 -22.88 14.82 2.66
CA VAL A 170 -23.74 14.95 3.86
C VAL A 170 -24.50 16.29 3.88
N LEU A 171 -23.85 17.39 3.49
CA LEU A 171 -24.50 18.70 3.42
C LEU A 171 -25.52 18.76 2.29
N THR A 172 -25.17 18.25 1.11
CA THR A 172 -26.06 18.20 -0.07
C THR A 172 -27.28 17.31 0.16
N ASP A 173 -27.10 16.13 0.76
CA ASP A 173 -28.20 15.21 1.09
C ASP A 173 -29.18 15.85 2.08
N ARG A 174 -28.65 16.54 3.09
CA ARG A 174 -29.46 17.28 4.05
C ARG A 174 -30.21 18.43 3.38
N GLN A 175 -29.59 19.13 2.45
CA GLN A 175 -30.25 20.18 1.65
C GLN A 175 -31.42 19.60 0.85
N LEU A 176 -31.19 18.49 0.12
CA LEU A 176 -32.22 17.79 -0.65
C LEU A 176 -33.39 17.37 0.25
N HIS A 177 -33.09 16.79 1.41
CA HIS A 177 -34.10 16.38 2.38
C HIS A 177 -34.97 17.56 2.87
N LEU A 178 -34.36 18.70 3.17
CA LEU A 178 -35.08 19.90 3.61
C LEU A 178 -35.96 20.48 2.50
N HIS A 179 -35.48 20.54 1.26
CA HIS A 179 -36.29 20.96 0.12
C HIS A 179 -37.48 20.04 -0.11
N ASP A 180 -37.30 18.72 -0.04
CA ASP A 180 -38.39 17.76 -0.18
C ASP A 180 -39.43 17.89 0.93
N LYS A 181 -38.99 18.18 2.16
CA LYS A 181 -39.89 18.43 3.29
C LYS A 181 -40.72 19.71 3.08
N ILE A 182 -40.12 20.77 2.52
CA ILE A 182 -40.81 22.01 2.14
C ILE A 182 -41.84 21.74 1.04
N LYS A 183 -41.46 21.00 -0.02
CA LYS A 183 -42.39 20.61 -1.11
C LYS A 183 -43.61 19.84 -0.58
N ARG A 184 -43.41 19.01 0.44
CA ARG A 184 -44.50 18.26 1.12
C ARG A 184 -45.31 19.09 2.12
N GLY A 185 -45.03 20.39 2.26
CA GLY A 185 -45.75 21.30 3.16
C GLY A 185 -45.52 21.08 4.66
N LYS A 186 -44.54 20.25 5.05
CA LYS A 186 -44.33 19.87 6.45
C LYS A 186 -43.49 20.91 7.20
N SER A 187 -44.08 21.60 8.19
CA SER A 187 -43.38 22.54 9.07
C SER A 187 -42.51 23.55 8.30
N VAL A 188 -43.14 24.22 7.32
CA VAL A 188 -42.48 25.07 6.31
C VAL A 188 -41.58 26.13 6.96
N TYR A 189 -42.10 26.88 7.94
CA TYR A 189 -41.34 27.93 8.62
C TYR A 189 -40.06 27.39 9.29
N LYS A 190 -40.16 26.33 10.11
CA LYS A 190 -39.01 25.75 10.81
C LYS A 190 -37.98 25.17 9.83
N THR A 191 -38.45 24.54 8.76
CA THR A 191 -37.60 23.92 7.74
C THR A 191 -36.86 24.98 6.91
N ASN A 192 -37.49 26.11 6.58
CA ASN A 192 -36.84 27.25 5.93
C ASN A 192 -35.73 27.85 6.80
N GLN A 193 -35.94 27.99 8.11
CA GLN A 193 -34.90 28.46 9.03
C GLN A 193 -33.69 27.50 9.06
N GLN A 194 -33.93 26.19 9.02
CA GLN A 194 -32.87 25.19 8.92
C GLN A 194 -32.11 25.27 7.59
N LEU A 195 -32.82 25.53 6.49
CA LEU A 195 -32.22 25.68 5.16
C LEU A 195 -31.28 26.88 5.11
N ILE A 196 -31.72 28.05 5.61
CA ILE A 196 -30.89 29.26 5.70
C ILE A 196 -29.61 29.01 6.52
N LYS A 197 -29.71 28.25 7.61
CA LYS A 197 -28.53 27.85 8.40
C LYS A 197 -27.59 26.96 7.59
N LEU A 198 -28.15 25.98 6.89
CA LEU A 198 -27.38 25.04 6.07
C LEU A 198 -26.67 25.75 4.90
N GLU A 199 -27.32 26.73 4.27
CA GLU A 199 -26.70 27.56 3.22
C GLU A 199 -25.49 28.34 3.75
N LYS A 200 -25.56 28.83 5.00
CA LYS A 200 -24.40 29.44 5.67
C LYS A 200 -23.29 28.42 5.95
N GLU A 201 -23.65 27.22 6.41
CA GLU A 201 -22.69 26.12 6.62
C GLU A 201 -21.99 25.74 5.30
N LEU A 202 -22.74 25.65 4.19
CA LEU A 202 -22.19 25.42 2.85
C LEU A 202 -21.28 26.57 2.38
N ALA A 203 -21.67 27.82 2.61
CA ALA A 203 -20.85 28.98 2.25
C ALA A 203 -19.53 29.04 3.03
N GLN A 204 -19.51 28.50 4.25
CA GLN A 204 -18.30 28.40 5.09
C GLN A 204 -17.51 27.12 4.86
N PHE A 205 -18.01 26.20 4.03
CA PHE A 205 -17.38 24.91 3.82
C PHE A 205 -16.03 25.07 3.12
N LYS A 206 -14.97 24.91 3.91
CA LYS A 206 -13.58 24.89 3.45
C LYS A 206 -12.86 23.79 4.19
N ILE A 207 -12.25 22.87 3.44
CA ILE A 207 -11.40 21.83 3.98
C ILE A 207 -9.98 22.14 3.56
N ASP A 208 -9.05 22.09 4.53
CA ASP A 208 -7.64 22.24 4.28
C ASP A 208 -7.02 20.90 3.88
N TYR A 209 -6.15 20.89 2.87
CA TYR A 209 -5.48 19.68 2.41
C TYR A 209 -4.72 19.02 3.55
N PHE A 210 -3.88 19.79 4.25
CA PHE A 210 -3.04 19.33 5.36
C PHE A 210 -3.82 18.81 6.57
N SER A 211 -5.14 19.03 6.64
CA SER A 211 -5.96 18.46 7.72
C SER A 211 -6.24 16.96 7.56
N VAL A 212 -6.00 16.40 6.37
CA VAL A 212 -6.30 15.00 6.04
C VAL A 212 -5.02 14.15 5.91
N MET A 213 -3.86 14.80 5.78
CA MET A 213 -2.60 14.14 5.44
C MET A 213 -1.79 13.85 6.70
N ASP A 214 -1.00 12.77 6.67
CA ASP A 214 0.04 12.53 7.68
C ASP A 214 1.38 13.08 7.17
N ASP A 215 1.88 14.11 7.85
CA ASP A 215 3.16 14.75 7.51
C ASP A 215 4.39 13.91 7.88
N ASN A 216 4.20 12.84 8.67
CA ASN A 216 5.24 11.87 9.03
C ASN A 216 5.39 10.75 8.01
N GLU A 217 4.54 10.73 6.98
CA GLU A 217 4.58 9.68 5.98
C GLU A 217 5.85 9.76 5.12
N SER A 218 6.37 8.59 4.76
CA SER A 218 7.72 8.45 4.19
C SER A 218 7.96 9.27 2.92
N HIS A 219 6.93 9.48 2.09
CA HIS A 219 7.05 10.25 0.85
C HIS A 219 7.36 11.73 1.09
N TYR A 220 7.10 12.30 2.27
CA TYR A 220 7.44 13.70 2.57
C TYR A 220 8.92 13.94 2.91
N HIS A 221 9.66 12.87 3.21
CA HIS A 221 11.10 12.92 3.43
C HIS A 221 11.89 13.12 2.12
N TYR A 222 11.29 12.77 0.98
CA TYR A 222 11.92 12.91 -0.32
C TYR A 222 11.81 14.36 -0.85
N LYS A 223 12.94 15.08 -0.87
CA LYS A 223 13.00 16.53 -1.16
C LYS A 223 13.56 16.92 -2.55
N GLY A 224 13.71 16.01 -3.52
CA GLY A 224 14.30 16.45 -4.80
C GLY A 224 14.22 15.49 -5.99
N HIS A 225 14.47 16.02 -7.18
CA HIS A 225 14.41 15.29 -8.46
C HIS A 225 15.69 14.51 -8.82
N THR A 226 16.74 14.57 -7.99
CA THR A 226 17.96 13.79 -8.22
C THR A 226 17.70 12.34 -7.83
N SER A 227 17.52 11.50 -8.86
CA SER A 227 17.53 10.05 -8.70
C SER A 227 18.78 9.60 -7.93
N ASP A 228 18.68 8.51 -7.17
CA ASP A 228 19.84 7.95 -6.47
C ASP A 228 20.97 7.58 -7.45
N ASP A 229 20.63 7.28 -8.71
CA ASP A 229 21.60 7.06 -9.78
C ASP A 229 22.32 8.34 -10.21
N THR A 230 21.63 9.49 -10.22
CA THR A 230 22.29 10.79 -10.42
C THR A 230 23.28 11.07 -9.30
N LYS A 231 22.90 10.82 -8.03
CA LYS A 231 23.80 10.97 -6.88
C LYS A 231 25.00 10.01 -6.94
N LYS A 232 24.77 8.74 -7.32
CA LYS A 232 25.83 7.75 -7.52
C LYS A 232 26.75 8.10 -8.70
N LEU A 233 26.22 8.73 -9.75
CA LEU A 233 27.02 9.28 -10.85
C LEU A 233 27.91 10.44 -10.38
N GLU A 234 27.54 11.16 -9.32
CA GLU A 234 28.39 12.22 -8.74
C GLU A 234 29.63 11.70 -8.02
N LEU A 235 29.58 10.47 -7.55
CA LEU A 235 30.66 9.83 -6.80
C LEU A 235 31.65 9.06 -7.68
N ARG A 236 31.50 9.07 -9.02
CA ARG A 236 32.45 8.38 -9.91
C ARG A 236 33.77 9.15 -10.01
N PRO A 237 34.92 8.49 -9.81
CA PRO A 237 36.23 9.16 -9.75
C PRO A 237 36.65 9.84 -11.06
N ASN A 238 36.02 9.51 -12.20
CA ASN A 238 36.32 10.07 -13.52
C ASN A 238 35.22 11.03 -14.02
N LYS A 239 34.67 11.87 -13.15
CA LYS A 239 33.77 12.95 -13.58
C LYS A 239 34.58 14.00 -14.33
N ARG A 240 34.35 14.14 -15.63
CA ARG A 240 34.95 15.19 -16.45
C ARG A 240 34.36 16.53 -15.99
N THR A 241 35.17 17.39 -15.38
CA THR A 241 34.78 18.75 -15.01
C THR A 241 34.50 19.54 -16.28
N VAL A 242 33.22 19.72 -16.61
CA VAL A 242 32.81 20.65 -17.64
C VAL A 242 32.74 22.03 -16.98
N PRO A 243 33.55 23.02 -17.38
CA PRO A 243 33.43 24.36 -16.83
C PRO A 243 32.04 24.91 -17.16
N SER A 244 31.36 25.42 -16.14
CA SER A 244 30.09 26.13 -16.29
C SER A 244 30.31 27.33 -17.20
N SER A 245 29.87 27.23 -18.46
CA SER A 245 29.95 28.34 -19.41
C SER A 245 28.92 29.40 -19.03
N THR A 246 29.28 30.28 -18.10
CA THR A 246 28.61 31.56 -17.90
C THR A 246 29.10 32.49 -19.00
N GLY A 247 28.39 32.55 -20.13
CA GLY A 247 28.80 33.37 -21.25
C GLY A 247 27.83 33.35 -22.42
N THR A 248 26.89 34.28 -22.42
CA THR A 248 26.15 34.68 -23.62
C THR A 248 27.13 35.27 -24.63
N SER A 249 27.33 34.64 -25.79
CA SER A 249 27.50 35.33 -27.08
C SER A 249 27.64 34.33 -28.22
N ARG A 250 26.93 34.59 -29.32
CA ARG A 250 26.96 33.87 -30.59
C ARG A 250 28.36 33.99 -31.23
N SER A 251 28.92 32.88 -31.71
CA SER A 251 29.59 32.86 -33.02
C SER A 251 29.44 31.50 -33.67
N HIS A 252 29.04 31.53 -34.93
CA HIS A 252 28.79 30.39 -35.78
C HIS A 252 30.02 30.17 -36.65
N ASP A 253 31.08 29.53 -36.13
CA ASP A 253 32.29 29.28 -36.93
C ASP A 253 32.70 27.80 -36.97
N HIS A 254 32.35 27.20 -38.11
CA HIS A 254 33.11 26.24 -38.91
C HIS A 254 33.85 25.09 -38.19
N ILE A 255 33.20 23.92 -38.15
CA ILE A 255 33.85 22.63 -37.90
C ILE A 255 34.81 22.34 -39.07
N LYS A 256 36.11 22.56 -38.87
CA LYS A 256 37.15 21.95 -39.72
C LYS A 256 37.38 20.52 -39.23
N LYS A 257 36.84 19.53 -39.97
CA LYS A 257 37.26 18.13 -39.86
C LYS A 257 38.76 18.04 -40.18
N ILE A 258 39.59 17.76 -39.19
CA ILE A 258 40.94 17.25 -39.45
C ILE A 258 40.82 15.73 -39.59
N ARG A 259 41.01 15.30 -40.84
CA ARG A 259 41.30 13.92 -41.23
C ARG A 259 42.79 13.69 -40.98
N SER A 260 43.13 12.62 -40.28
CA SER A 260 44.51 12.13 -40.20
C SER A 260 44.50 10.68 -40.65
N ASP A 261 44.84 10.46 -41.91
CA ASP A 261 45.23 9.15 -42.43
C ASP A 261 46.70 8.86 -42.08
N SER A 262 46.96 7.60 -41.74
CA SER A 262 48.21 6.82 -41.87
C SER A 262 49.53 7.35 -41.28
N LEU A 263 50.17 6.54 -40.41
CA LEU A 263 51.40 5.81 -40.80
C LEU A 263 51.70 4.67 -39.83
N ILE A 264 51.75 3.45 -40.36
CA ILE A 264 52.43 2.28 -39.79
C ILE A 264 53.93 2.51 -39.97
N LYS A 265 54.73 2.22 -38.93
CA LYS A 265 56.06 1.62 -39.09
C LYS A 265 56.32 0.66 -37.92
N GLU A 266 56.48 -0.61 -38.26
CA GLU A 266 57.25 -1.55 -37.46
C GLU A 266 58.74 -1.24 -37.63
N ASP A 267 59.48 -1.36 -36.53
CA ASP A 267 60.78 -2.04 -36.42
C ASP A 267 60.96 -2.47 -34.95
#